data_AF-A0AAV5B3H1-F1
#
_entry.id   AF-A0AAV5B3H1-F1
#
_cell.length_a   1.000
_cell.length_b   1.000
_cell.length_c   1.000
_cell.angle_alpha   90.00
_cell.angle_beta   90.00
_cell.angle_gamma   90.00
#
_symmetry.space_group_name_H-M   'P 1'
#
loop_
_entity.id
_entity.type
_entity.pdbx_description
1 polymer ?
#
loop_
_entity_poly.entity_id
_entity_poly.type
_entity_poly.pdbx_seq_one_letter_code
_entity_poly.pdbx_strand_id
1 'polypeptide(L)'
;MTRPKLSHRVQMIYDYLVEYCHDHGYPPSVREIGDAVGLKSPSTVHMHLQTLEQKGLIRRTANKSRTIELVDCHGPSRQAVEDGGTTLAQVDIDMDSSTLRLPLVGRVAAGVPILAEQNVEESFTLPTGIVGDNCSFMLRVKGDSMINAGIFDGDYLVVREASDAVNGEIVVALVGDGATVKTFYRERGRCRLQPENDAMEPIYVENPRILGRVTALLRTIS
;
A
#
# COMPACT_ATOMS: atom_id res chain seq x y z
N MET A 1 -1.72 -4.20 -27.41
CA MET A 1 -0.69 -3.18 -27.73
C MET A 1 0.60 -3.89 -28.12
N THR A 2 1.25 -3.44 -29.19
CA THR A 2 2.43 -4.06 -29.83
C THR A 2 3.67 -3.90 -28.96
N ARG A 3 4.24 -5.01 -28.46
CA ARG A 3 5.51 -5.00 -27.69
C ARG A 3 6.61 -4.30 -28.50
N PRO A 4 7.19 -3.18 -28.02
CA PRO A 4 8.31 -2.55 -28.70
C PRO A 4 9.48 -3.53 -28.77
N LYS A 5 10.14 -3.63 -29.93
CA LYS A 5 11.29 -4.53 -30.13
C LYS A 5 12.42 -4.14 -29.18
N LEU A 6 12.59 -4.91 -28.11
CA LEU A 6 13.65 -4.72 -27.12
C LEU A 6 14.89 -5.51 -27.54
N SER A 7 16.08 -4.97 -27.24
CA SER A 7 17.32 -5.72 -27.43
C SER A 7 17.32 -6.91 -26.48
N HIS A 8 17.83 -8.07 -26.88
CA HIS A 8 17.80 -9.31 -26.11
C HIS A 8 18.26 -9.13 -24.65
N ARG A 9 19.31 -8.34 -24.43
CA ARG A 9 19.83 -8.04 -23.09
C ARG A 9 18.92 -7.10 -22.28
N VAL A 10 18.24 -6.18 -22.95
CA VAL A 10 17.29 -5.26 -22.32
C VAL A 10 16.02 -6.01 -21.91
N GLN A 11 15.59 -6.97 -22.74
CA GLN A 11 14.47 -7.87 -22.43
C GLN A 11 14.76 -8.73 -21.20
N MET A 12 15.95 -9.36 -21.14
CA MET A 12 16.37 -10.14 -19.98
C MET A 12 16.34 -9.35 -18.67
N ILE A 13 16.79 -8.08 -18.69
CA ILE A 13 16.74 -7.22 -17.51
C ILE A 13 15.28 -6.92 -17.12
N TYR A 14 14.41 -6.66 -18.10
CA TYR A 14 13.00 -6.42 -17.85
C TYR A 14 12.29 -7.66 -17.28
N ASP A 15 12.53 -8.84 -17.86
CA ASP A 15 11.93 -10.09 -17.39
C ASP A 15 12.37 -10.41 -15.94
N TYR A 16 13.65 -10.20 -15.63
CA TYR A 16 14.17 -10.34 -14.26
C TYR A 16 13.53 -9.33 -13.29
N LEU A 17 13.35 -8.07 -13.71
CA LEU A 17 12.67 -7.07 -12.88
C LEU A 17 11.23 -7.48 -12.56
N VAL A 18 10.49 -8.01 -13.54
CA VAL A 18 9.11 -8.47 -13.38
C VAL A 18 9.04 -9.66 -12.43
N GLU A 19 9.89 -10.67 -12.62
CA GLU A 19 9.96 -11.86 -11.78
C GLU A 19 10.35 -11.51 -10.34
N TYR A 20 11.37 -10.65 -10.16
CA TYR A 20 11.82 -10.24 -8.83
C TYR A 20 10.76 -9.41 -8.09
N CYS A 21 10.08 -8.50 -8.78
CA CYS A 21 8.96 -7.74 -8.21
C CYS A 21 7.81 -8.66 -7.79
N HIS A 22 7.48 -9.68 -8.59
CA HIS A 22 6.42 -10.63 -8.28
C HIS A 22 6.71 -11.42 -7.01
N ASP A 23 7.96 -11.86 -6.82
CA ASP A 23 8.32 -12.75 -5.72
C ASP A 23 8.61 -12.01 -4.41
N HIS A 24 9.15 -10.78 -4.47
CA HIS A 24 9.65 -10.07 -3.28
C HIS A 24 8.85 -8.81 -2.94
N GLY A 25 8.02 -8.31 -3.85
CA GLY A 25 7.21 -7.11 -3.63
C GLY A 25 8.00 -5.80 -3.56
N TYR A 26 9.30 -5.81 -3.87
CA TYR A 26 10.14 -4.63 -3.99
C TYR A 26 11.10 -4.75 -5.19
N PRO A 27 11.50 -3.63 -5.82
CA PRO A 27 12.38 -3.68 -6.98
C PRO A 27 13.82 -4.05 -6.57
N PRO A 28 14.53 -4.87 -7.36
CA PRO A 28 15.91 -5.23 -7.08
C PRO A 28 16.84 -4.04 -7.29
N SER A 29 17.94 -4.03 -6.55
CA SER A 29 18.99 -3.03 -6.68
C SER A 29 19.82 -3.24 -7.96
N VAL A 30 20.50 -2.17 -8.38
CA VAL A 30 21.41 -2.20 -9.56
C VAL A 30 22.47 -3.31 -9.46
N ARG A 31 22.90 -3.66 -8.23
CA ARG A 31 23.89 -4.72 -8.01
C ARG A 31 23.28 -6.10 -8.26
N GLU A 32 22.11 -6.36 -7.71
CA GLU A 32 21.36 -7.62 -7.91
C GLU A 32 20.98 -7.82 -9.38
N ILE A 33 20.59 -6.76 -10.08
CA ILE A 33 20.36 -6.81 -11.53
C ILE A 33 21.64 -7.20 -12.26
N GLY A 34 22.78 -6.57 -11.92
CA GLY A 34 24.08 -6.89 -12.52
C GLY A 34 24.50 -8.35 -12.33
N ASP A 35 24.30 -8.89 -11.14
CA ASP A 35 24.62 -10.27 -10.80
C ASP A 35 23.71 -11.27 -11.53
N ALA A 36 22.40 -10.96 -11.64
CA ALA A 36 21.42 -11.82 -12.29
C ALA A 36 21.60 -11.93 -13.81
N VAL A 37 21.94 -10.84 -14.50
CA VAL A 37 22.20 -10.85 -15.96
C VAL A 37 23.68 -11.01 -16.33
N GLY A 38 24.56 -11.26 -15.35
CA GLY A 38 25.98 -11.55 -15.59
C GLY A 38 26.81 -10.34 -16.08
N LEU A 39 26.44 -9.12 -15.70
CA LEU A 39 27.12 -7.88 -16.09
C LEU A 39 28.10 -7.43 -15.00
N LYS A 40 29.40 -7.42 -15.33
CA LYS A 40 30.49 -7.06 -14.42
C LYS A 40 30.58 -5.56 -14.07
N SER A 41 29.88 -4.69 -14.81
CA SER A 41 30.01 -3.24 -14.69
C SER A 41 28.67 -2.57 -14.37
N PRO A 42 28.53 -1.91 -13.20
CA PRO A 42 27.32 -1.19 -12.80
C PRO A 42 26.87 -0.11 -13.79
N SER A 43 27.81 0.46 -14.55
CA SER A 43 27.57 1.47 -15.58
C SER A 43 26.77 0.90 -16.77
N THR A 44 26.99 -0.36 -17.14
CA THR A 44 26.27 -1.03 -18.23
C THR A 44 24.82 -1.29 -17.83
N VAL A 45 24.58 -1.64 -16.56
CA VAL A 45 23.24 -1.79 -16.00
C VAL A 45 22.50 -0.45 -16.02
N HIS A 46 23.15 0.65 -15.61
CA HIS A 46 22.55 1.99 -15.66
C HIS A 46 22.12 2.40 -17.08
N MET A 47 22.95 2.11 -18.07
CA MET A 47 22.69 2.38 -19.50
C MET A 47 21.47 1.59 -20.01
N HIS A 48 21.37 0.30 -19.67
CA HIS A 48 20.22 -0.53 -20.08
C HIS A 48 18.93 -0.11 -19.39
N LEU A 49 18.99 0.23 -18.10
CA LEU A 49 17.87 0.82 -17.39
C LEU A 49 17.45 2.16 -18.02
N GLN A 50 18.39 2.96 -18.55
CA GLN A 50 18.06 4.25 -19.18
C GLN A 50 17.33 4.04 -20.50
N THR A 51 17.68 2.97 -21.23
CA THR A 51 16.96 2.56 -22.43
C THR A 51 15.55 2.07 -22.09
N LEU A 52 15.37 1.33 -20.99
CA LEU A 52 14.05 0.92 -20.50
C LEU A 52 13.20 2.11 -20.10
N GLU A 53 13.82 3.11 -19.48
CA GLU A 53 13.19 4.36 -19.06
C GLU A 53 12.76 5.23 -20.24
N GLN A 54 13.63 5.39 -21.24
CA GLN A 54 13.30 6.06 -22.50
C GLN A 54 12.18 5.37 -23.27
N LYS A 55 12.05 4.04 -23.11
CA LYS A 55 10.96 3.26 -23.69
C LYS A 55 9.69 3.27 -22.86
N GLY A 56 9.68 3.97 -21.72
CA GLY A 56 8.52 4.10 -20.84
C GLY A 56 8.18 2.83 -20.08
N LEU A 57 9.10 1.86 -19.98
CA LEU A 57 8.85 0.59 -19.28
C LEU A 57 9.18 0.66 -17.79
N ILE A 58 10.07 1.59 -17.40
CA ILE A 58 10.48 1.82 -16.01
C ILE A 58 10.65 3.32 -15.73
N ARG A 59 10.53 3.76 -14.48
CA ARG A 59 10.87 5.11 -14.01
C ARG A 59 11.82 5.03 -12.82
N ARG A 60 12.72 6.02 -12.68
CA ARG A 60 13.69 6.08 -11.58
C ARG A 60 13.56 7.39 -10.79
N THR A 61 13.45 7.28 -9.47
CA THR A 61 13.28 8.44 -8.58
C THR A 61 14.64 8.87 -8.02
N ALA A 62 15.02 10.14 -8.24
CA ALA A 62 16.39 10.62 -8.02
C ALA A 62 16.78 10.88 -6.55
N ASN A 63 15.82 10.90 -5.61
CA ASN A 63 16.06 11.56 -4.31
C ASN A 63 16.28 10.65 -3.09
N LYS A 64 16.51 9.35 -3.31
CA LYS A 64 17.13 8.42 -2.36
C LYS A 64 17.44 7.15 -3.14
N SER A 65 18.72 6.87 -3.32
CA SER A 65 19.29 5.63 -3.85
C SER A 65 18.29 4.48 -4.17
N ARG A 66 17.99 4.31 -5.46
CA ARG A 66 17.63 3.01 -6.10
C ARG A 66 16.18 2.51 -5.96
N THR A 67 15.16 3.32 -6.26
CA THR A 67 13.83 2.77 -6.57
C THR A 67 13.61 2.82 -8.09
N ILE A 68 13.55 1.63 -8.71
CA ILE A 68 13.12 1.45 -10.10
C ILE A 68 11.64 1.06 -10.02
N GLU A 69 10.75 1.91 -10.52
CA GLU A 69 9.31 1.62 -10.60
C GLU A 69 9.00 1.10 -12.01
N LEU A 70 8.44 -0.10 -12.12
CA LEU A 70 7.98 -0.65 -13.40
C LEU A 70 6.68 0.07 -13.80
N VAL A 71 6.63 0.62 -15.02
CA VAL A 71 5.44 1.32 -15.54
C VAL A 71 4.33 0.33 -15.94
N ASP A 72 4.67 -0.94 -16.14
CA ASP A 72 3.76 -2.02 -16.58
C ASP A 72 3.74 -3.24 -15.62
N CYS A 73 3.71 -3.05 -14.30
CA CYS A 73 3.48 -4.17 -13.38
C CYS A 73 1.99 -4.51 -13.16
N HIS A 74 1.07 -3.78 -13.79
CA HIS A 74 -0.32 -4.21 -13.89
C HIS A 74 -0.51 -4.95 -15.22
N GLY A 75 -0.08 -6.21 -15.23
CA GLY A 75 -0.71 -7.20 -16.11
C GLY A 75 -2.24 -7.06 -15.98
N PRO A 76 -2.99 -7.30 -17.07
CA PRO A 76 -4.39 -6.93 -17.17
C PRO A 76 -5.11 -7.39 -15.91
N SER A 77 -5.84 -6.46 -15.30
CA SER A 77 -7.04 -6.72 -14.51
C SER A 77 -7.45 -8.18 -14.65
N ARG A 78 -7.27 -8.97 -13.57
CA ARG A 78 -7.82 -10.33 -13.51
C ARG A 78 -9.24 -10.25 -14.05
N GLN A 79 -9.40 -10.72 -15.28
CA GLN A 79 -10.70 -10.84 -15.90
C GLN A 79 -11.53 -11.69 -14.96
N ALA A 80 -12.67 -11.12 -14.57
CA ALA A 80 -13.91 -11.82 -14.30
C ALA A 80 -13.73 -13.33 -14.06
N VAL A 81 -13.50 -13.70 -12.81
CA VAL A 81 -14.08 -14.95 -12.35
C VAL A 81 -15.47 -14.57 -11.89
N GLU A 82 -16.42 -14.67 -12.82
CA GLU A 82 -17.83 -14.71 -12.53
C GLU A 82 -18.08 -15.97 -11.68
N ASP A 83 -18.15 -15.81 -10.36
CA ASP A 83 -18.98 -16.67 -9.53
C ASP A 83 -19.35 -15.86 -8.28
N GLY A 84 -20.65 -15.85 -7.98
CA GLY A 84 -21.30 -14.76 -7.28
C GLY A 84 -20.77 -14.43 -5.88
N GLY A 85 -20.63 -13.13 -5.61
CA GLY A 85 -20.45 -12.60 -4.26
C GLY A 85 -19.61 -11.33 -4.19
N THR A 86 -20.29 -10.18 -4.11
CA THR A 86 -19.79 -8.87 -3.65
C THR A 86 -18.79 -8.13 -4.56
N THR A 87 -19.28 -7.09 -5.23
CA THR A 87 -18.46 -6.09 -5.94
C THR A 87 -17.57 -5.35 -4.95
N LEU A 88 -16.25 -5.34 -5.19
CA LEU A 88 -15.27 -4.60 -4.39
C LEU A 88 -15.02 -3.24 -5.05
N ALA A 89 -14.95 -2.16 -4.27
CA ALA A 89 -14.58 -0.85 -4.78
C ALA A 89 -13.11 -0.84 -5.27
N GLN A 90 -12.87 -0.32 -6.48
CA GLN A 90 -11.54 -0.27 -7.11
C GLN A 90 -10.79 1.02 -6.73
N VAL A 91 -9.49 0.89 -6.52
CA VAL A 91 -8.54 2.00 -6.34
C VAL A 91 -7.88 2.26 -7.69
N ASP A 92 -8.09 3.47 -8.24
CA ASP A 92 -7.52 3.88 -9.52
C ASP A 92 -6.30 4.78 -9.28
N ILE A 93 -5.18 4.45 -9.93
CA ILE A 93 -3.99 5.30 -9.98
C ILE A 93 -3.95 5.96 -11.35
N ASP A 94 -4.20 7.27 -11.40
CA ASP A 94 -4.02 8.03 -12.62
C ASP A 94 -2.52 8.35 -12.75
N MET A 95 -1.87 7.97 -13.84
CA MET A 95 -0.39 8.07 -13.95
C MET A 95 0.10 9.37 -14.60
N ASP A 96 -0.83 10.13 -15.19
CA ASP A 96 -0.57 11.47 -15.75
C ASP A 96 -0.76 12.58 -14.70
N SER A 97 -1.54 12.33 -13.65
CA SER A 97 -1.70 13.20 -12.48
C SER A 97 -1.18 12.46 -11.25
N SER A 98 -0.29 13.01 -10.43
CA SER A 98 0.24 12.30 -9.25
C SER A 98 -0.82 12.15 -8.15
N THR A 99 -1.92 11.45 -8.42
CA THR A 99 -3.12 11.35 -7.59
C THR A 99 -3.62 9.92 -7.50
N LEU A 100 -4.26 9.61 -6.37
CA LEU A 100 -4.75 8.28 -6.01
C LEU A 100 -6.19 8.42 -5.57
N ARG A 101 -7.09 7.61 -6.14
CA ARG A 101 -8.50 7.59 -5.77
C ARG A 101 -8.74 6.56 -4.68
N LEU A 102 -9.05 7.01 -3.47
CA LEU A 102 -9.24 6.19 -2.28
C LEU A 102 -10.72 6.16 -1.84
N PRO A 103 -11.30 4.98 -1.61
CA PRO A 103 -12.63 4.87 -1.01
C PRO A 103 -12.58 5.27 0.47
N LEU A 104 -13.48 6.17 0.89
CA LEU A 104 -13.78 6.43 2.29
C LEU A 104 -14.70 5.33 2.79
N VAL A 105 -14.17 4.53 3.70
CA VAL A 105 -14.90 3.45 4.35
C VAL A 105 -15.47 3.96 5.68
N GLY A 106 -16.77 3.72 5.87
CA GLY A 106 -17.53 4.07 7.05
C GLY A 106 -17.42 3.04 8.17
N ARG A 107 -18.57 2.51 8.61
CA ARG A 107 -18.60 1.44 9.61
C ARG A 107 -18.07 0.14 9.01
N VAL A 108 -16.95 -0.35 9.53
CA VAL A 108 -16.42 -1.67 9.18
C VAL A 108 -17.10 -2.71 10.06
N ALA A 109 -18.03 -3.47 9.50
CA ALA A 109 -18.65 -4.62 10.16
C ALA A 109 -17.78 -5.87 10.03
N ALA A 110 -17.73 -6.69 11.08
CA ALA A 110 -17.05 -7.98 11.01
C ALA A 110 -17.68 -8.92 9.98
N GLY A 111 -16.84 -9.72 9.33
CA GLY A 111 -17.26 -10.74 8.35
C GLY A 111 -17.42 -10.24 6.91
N VAL A 112 -17.47 -8.92 6.68
CA VAL A 112 -17.54 -8.33 5.33
C VAL A 112 -16.17 -7.72 4.96
N PRO A 113 -15.69 -7.85 3.71
CA PRO A 113 -14.49 -7.15 3.25
C PRO A 113 -14.62 -5.64 3.47
N ILE A 114 -13.54 -4.99 3.93
CA ILE A 114 -13.56 -3.56 4.24
C ILE A 114 -13.89 -2.69 3.01
N LEU A 115 -13.50 -3.14 1.82
CA LEU A 115 -13.76 -2.50 0.52
C LEU A 115 -15.09 -2.91 -0.13
N ALA A 116 -15.96 -3.63 0.58
CA ALA A 116 -17.30 -3.92 0.06
C ALA A 116 -18.06 -2.60 -0.16
N GLU A 117 -18.80 -2.48 -1.26
CA GLU A 117 -19.58 -1.28 -1.59
C GLU A 117 -20.46 -0.79 -0.43
N GLN A 118 -21.00 -1.71 0.38
CA GLN A 118 -21.83 -1.40 1.53
C GLN A 118 -21.11 -0.60 2.63
N ASN A 119 -19.78 -0.71 2.70
CA ASN A 119 -18.96 0.00 3.67
C ASN A 119 -18.39 1.30 3.09
N VAL A 120 -18.47 1.53 1.77
CA VAL A 120 -17.93 2.72 1.10
C VAL A 120 -18.97 3.84 1.10
N GLU A 121 -18.63 4.96 1.72
CA GLU A 121 -19.49 6.15 1.79
C GLU A 121 -19.21 7.11 0.61
N GLU A 122 -17.93 7.36 0.32
CA GLU A 122 -17.47 8.33 -0.70
C GLU A 122 -16.10 7.90 -1.27
N SER A 123 -15.59 8.57 -2.30
CA SER A 123 -14.21 8.40 -2.80
C SER A 123 -13.47 9.73 -2.86
N PHE A 124 -12.25 9.78 -2.33
CA PHE A 124 -11.39 10.95 -2.34
C PHE A 124 -10.24 10.78 -3.33
N THR A 125 -9.91 11.83 -4.08
CA THR A 125 -8.71 11.86 -4.92
C THR A 125 -7.62 12.65 -4.20
N LEU A 126 -6.55 11.96 -3.78
CA LEU A 126 -5.47 12.56 -2.99
C LEU A 126 -4.13 12.47 -3.74
N PRO A 127 -3.25 13.49 -3.63
CA PRO A 127 -1.93 13.41 -4.24
C PRO A 127 -1.09 12.29 -3.63
N THR A 128 -0.48 11.45 -4.48
CA THR A 128 0.38 10.33 -4.04
C THR A 128 1.60 10.80 -3.25
N GLY A 129 2.06 12.04 -3.47
CA GLY A 129 3.14 12.65 -2.68
C GLY A 129 2.80 12.88 -1.21
N ILE A 130 1.51 12.88 -0.85
CA ILE A 130 1.03 13.05 0.54
C ILE A 130 0.73 11.68 1.16
N VAL A 131 0.00 10.83 0.43
CA VAL A 131 -0.51 9.57 0.98
C VAL A 131 0.41 8.38 0.78
N GLY A 132 1.27 8.44 -0.24
CA GLY A 132 2.02 7.32 -0.76
C GLY A 132 1.37 6.71 -2.00
N ASP A 133 2.08 5.78 -2.61
CA ASP A 133 1.75 5.10 -3.87
C ASP A 133 0.94 3.81 -3.70
N ASN A 134 0.69 3.38 -2.46
CA ASN A 134 0.10 2.08 -2.14
C ASN A 134 -0.91 2.19 -0.98
N CYS A 135 -1.82 3.15 -1.03
CA CYS A 135 -2.91 3.26 -0.06
C CYS A 135 -4.15 2.57 -0.62
N SER A 136 -4.92 1.95 0.27
CA SER A 136 -6.03 1.09 -0.12
C SER A 136 -7.38 1.74 0.18
N PHE A 137 -7.50 2.45 1.31
CA PHE A 137 -8.74 3.10 1.71
C PHE A 137 -8.51 4.21 2.73
N MET A 138 -9.55 5.00 2.97
CA MET A 138 -9.61 5.97 4.04
C MET A 138 -10.63 5.54 5.09
N LEU A 139 -10.42 5.91 6.34
CA LEU A 139 -11.38 5.73 7.43
C LEU A 139 -11.65 7.04 8.13
N ARG A 140 -12.91 7.29 8.47
CA ARG A 140 -13.28 8.37 9.38
C ARG A 140 -13.17 7.90 10.83
N VAL A 141 -12.37 8.59 11.63
CA VAL A 141 -12.18 8.31 13.05
C VAL A 141 -13.47 8.67 13.80
N LYS A 142 -13.86 7.76 14.70
CA LYS A 142 -14.94 7.99 15.67
C LYS A 142 -14.43 7.72 17.08
N GLY A 143 -14.55 8.72 17.94
CA GLY A 143 -14.15 8.69 19.33
C GLY A 143 -12.68 9.05 19.59
N ASP A 144 -12.29 8.86 20.85
CA ASP A 144 -11.18 9.62 21.45
C ASP A 144 -9.99 8.71 21.79
N SER A 145 -9.96 7.47 21.30
CA SER A 145 -8.99 6.48 21.79
C SER A 145 -7.54 6.76 21.39
N MET A 146 -7.31 7.73 20.51
CA MET A 146 -6.00 8.03 19.94
C MET A 146 -5.59 9.52 20.11
N ILE A 147 -6.20 10.24 21.06
CA ILE A 147 -5.99 11.68 21.27
C ILE A 147 -4.55 12.05 21.59
N ASN A 148 -3.81 11.23 22.34
CA ASN A 148 -2.42 11.47 22.71
C ASN A 148 -1.47 11.27 21.51
N ALA A 149 -1.90 10.54 20.47
CA ALA A 149 -1.24 10.48 19.17
C ALA A 149 -1.65 11.62 18.22
N GLY A 150 -2.48 12.55 18.69
CA GLY A 150 -2.97 13.67 17.89
C GLY A 150 -4.05 13.28 16.88
N ILE A 151 -4.69 12.12 17.04
CA ILE A 151 -5.81 11.66 16.23
C ILE A 151 -7.10 11.91 17.00
N PHE A 152 -7.97 12.77 16.47
CA PHE A 152 -9.21 13.20 17.10
C PHE A 152 -10.43 12.65 16.35
N ASP A 153 -11.58 12.70 17.02
CA ASP A 153 -12.87 12.40 16.41
C ASP A 153 -13.08 13.26 15.15
N GLY A 154 -13.55 12.61 14.07
CA GLY A 154 -13.80 13.27 12.79
C GLY A 154 -12.61 13.34 11.83
N ASP A 155 -11.41 12.94 12.26
CA ASP A 155 -10.25 12.85 11.36
C ASP A 155 -10.41 11.79 10.27
N TYR A 156 -9.68 11.96 9.18
CA TYR A 156 -9.55 10.97 8.12
C TYR A 156 -8.18 10.31 8.17
N LEU A 157 -8.17 9.00 8.34
CA LEU A 157 -6.95 8.19 8.28
C LEU A 157 -6.83 7.56 6.91
N VAL A 158 -5.65 7.67 6.31
CA VAL A 158 -5.30 6.94 5.11
C VAL A 158 -4.61 5.65 5.51
N VAL A 159 -5.08 4.54 4.95
CA VAL A 159 -4.69 3.20 5.36
C VAL A 159 -4.13 2.44 4.17
N ARG A 160 -2.95 1.86 4.37
CA ARG A 160 -2.37 0.85 3.49
C ARG A 160 -2.77 -0.52 4.00
N GLU A 161 -3.37 -1.33 3.13
CA GLU A 161 -3.69 -2.72 3.48
C GLU A 161 -2.42 -3.49 3.86
N ALA A 162 -2.48 -4.16 5.00
CA ALA A 162 -1.39 -4.95 5.55
C ALA A 162 -1.97 -5.99 6.50
N SER A 163 -1.48 -7.22 6.39
CA SER A 163 -1.85 -8.32 7.29
C SER A 163 -1.00 -8.38 8.56
N ASP A 164 0.04 -7.54 8.66
CA ASP A 164 0.97 -7.49 9.77
C ASP A 164 1.39 -6.03 10.06
N ALA A 165 1.94 -5.80 11.25
CA ALA A 165 2.43 -4.52 11.71
C ALA A 165 3.65 -4.66 12.64
N VAL A 166 4.45 -3.60 12.69
CA VAL A 166 5.60 -3.48 13.59
C VAL A 166 5.18 -2.81 14.89
N ASN A 167 5.87 -3.13 15.99
CA ASN A 167 5.60 -2.51 17.28
C ASN A 167 5.74 -0.99 17.23
N GLY A 168 4.73 -0.29 17.75
CA GLY A 168 4.65 1.17 17.75
C GLY A 168 3.93 1.77 16.54
N GLU A 169 3.48 0.95 15.59
CA GLU A 169 2.71 1.44 14.44
C GLU A 169 1.24 1.60 14.77
N ILE A 170 0.61 2.63 14.20
CA ILE A 170 -0.83 2.82 14.30
C ILE A 170 -1.50 1.95 13.23
N VAL A 171 -2.37 1.06 13.68
CA VAL A 171 -3.05 0.07 12.84
C VAL A 171 -4.55 0.21 12.94
N VAL A 172 -5.21 -0.23 11.88
CA VAL A 172 -6.62 -0.57 11.89
C VAL A 172 -6.71 -2.07 12.11
N ALA A 173 -7.34 -2.49 13.20
CA ALA A 173 -7.55 -3.89 13.53
C ALA A 173 -9.04 -4.18 13.68
N LEU A 174 -9.47 -5.36 13.24
CA LEU A 174 -10.81 -5.86 13.53
C LEU A 174 -10.79 -6.56 14.90
N VAL A 175 -11.61 -6.08 15.83
CA VAL A 175 -11.75 -6.66 17.18
C VAL A 175 -13.24 -6.83 17.47
N GLY A 176 -13.66 -8.08 17.73
CA GLY A 176 -15.07 -8.41 17.84
C GLY A 176 -15.80 -8.10 16.52
N ASP A 177 -16.86 -7.30 16.60
CA ASP A 177 -17.72 -6.99 15.47
C ASP A 177 -17.37 -5.69 14.71
N GLY A 178 -16.29 -4.98 15.11
CA GLY A 178 -15.95 -3.67 14.56
C GLY A 178 -14.46 -3.42 14.35
N ALA A 179 -14.14 -2.47 13.48
CA ALA A 179 -12.77 -1.98 13.34
C ALA A 179 -12.42 -0.96 14.43
N THR A 180 -11.18 -1.01 14.91
CA THR A 180 -10.61 -0.08 15.87
C THR A 180 -9.25 0.40 15.40
N VAL A 181 -8.91 1.64 15.76
CA VAL A 181 -7.60 2.24 15.51
C VAL A 181 -6.82 2.24 16.80
N LYS A 182 -5.65 1.61 16.82
CA LYS A 182 -4.80 1.46 18.02
C LYS A 182 -3.32 1.42 17.63
N THR A 183 -2.44 1.74 18.57
CA THR A 183 -1.00 1.47 18.42
C THR A 183 -0.75 -0.02 18.67
N PHE A 184 -0.12 -0.69 17.72
CA PHE A 184 0.13 -2.12 17.77
C PHE A 184 1.41 -2.46 18.53
N TYR A 185 1.34 -3.44 19.42
CA TYR A 185 2.51 -4.06 20.05
C TYR A 185 2.37 -5.57 20.11
N ARG A 186 3.33 -6.28 19.51
CA ARG A 186 3.50 -7.71 19.63
C ARG A 186 4.26 -8.04 20.92
N GLU A 187 3.60 -8.79 21.79
CA GLU A 187 4.13 -9.33 23.05
C GLU A 187 4.25 -10.86 22.94
N ARG A 188 4.90 -11.52 23.91
CA ARG A 188 5.06 -12.98 23.89
C ARG A 188 3.70 -13.67 24.04
N GLY A 189 3.18 -14.24 22.95
CA GLY A 189 1.94 -15.02 22.93
C GLY A 189 0.65 -14.20 22.80
N ARG A 190 0.73 -12.87 22.68
CA ARG A 190 -0.43 -12.00 22.46
C ARG A 190 -0.03 -10.69 21.81
N CYS A 191 -0.99 -10.01 21.23
CA CYS A 191 -0.87 -8.64 20.75
C CYS A 191 -1.59 -7.69 21.72
N ARG A 192 -0.96 -6.55 22.01
CA ARG A 192 -1.54 -5.43 22.73
C ARG A 192 -1.90 -4.35 21.71
N LEU A 193 -3.17 -4.01 21.66
CA LEU A 193 -3.71 -2.87 20.93
C LEU A 193 -3.87 -1.72 21.92
N GLN A 194 -2.90 -0.81 21.91
CA GLN A 194 -2.79 0.28 22.86
C GLN A 194 -3.63 1.49 22.39
N PRO A 195 -4.58 1.98 23.19
CA PRO A 195 -5.13 3.30 23.00
C PRO A 195 -4.08 4.35 23.37
N GLU A 196 -4.01 5.42 22.60
CA GLU A 196 -3.25 6.63 22.94
C GLU A 196 -4.21 7.59 23.65
N ASN A 197 -4.74 7.15 24.79
CA ASN A 197 -5.64 7.90 25.68
C ASN A 197 -5.52 7.34 27.10
N ASP A 198 -5.11 8.19 28.05
CA ASP A 198 -4.85 7.79 29.44
C ASP A 198 -6.09 7.30 30.20
N ALA A 199 -7.29 7.63 29.71
CA ALA A 199 -8.56 7.18 30.29
C ALA A 199 -9.01 5.79 29.78
N MET A 200 -8.24 5.15 28.90
CA MET A 200 -8.62 3.87 28.27
C MET A 200 -7.60 2.77 28.53
N GLU A 201 -8.08 1.56 28.79
CA GLU A 201 -7.21 0.40 29.04
C GLU A 201 -6.75 -0.27 27.73
N PRO A 202 -5.55 -0.88 27.71
CA PRO A 202 -5.06 -1.63 26.56
C PRO A 202 -5.92 -2.87 26.27
N ILE A 203 -6.15 -3.15 24.98
CA ILE A 203 -6.88 -4.33 24.54
C ILE A 203 -5.89 -5.43 24.21
N TYR A 204 -5.98 -6.59 24.86
CA TYR A 204 -5.13 -7.75 24.59
C TYR A 204 -5.87 -8.79 23.78
N VAL A 205 -5.26 -9.23 22.69
CA VAL A 205 -5.83 -10.19 21.73
C VAL A 205 -4.73 -11.10 21.22
N GLU A 206 -4.98 -12.41 21.11
CA GLU A 206 -3.95 -13.35 20.66
C GLU A 206 -3.60 -13.14 19.18
N ASN A 207 -4.61 -13.18 18.32
CA ASN A 207 -4.49 -13.02 16.86
C ASN A 207 -5.44 -11.92 16.35
N PRO A 208 -5.07 -10.63 16.47
CA PRO A 208 -5.86 -9.57 15.86
C PRO A 208 -5.80 -9.69 14.33
N ARG A 209 -6.96 -9.50 13.68
CA ARG A 209 -6.98 -9.33 12.23
C ARG A 209 -6.62 -7.87 11.92
N ILE A 210 -5.37 -7.64 11.52
CA ILE A 210 -4.93 -6.33 11.03
C ILE A 210 -5.52 -6.12 9.63
N LEU A 211 -6.19 -4.98 9.45
CA LEU A 211 -6.77 -4.56 8.18
C LEU A 211 -5.81 -3.66 7.42
N GLY A 212 -4.97 -2.91 8.14
CA GLY A 212 -3.94 -2.10 7.53
C GLY A 212 -3.20 -1.20 8.50
N ARG A 213 -2.18 -0.54 7.97
CA ARG A 213 -1.32 0.42 8.67
C ARG A 213 -1.70 1.84 8.25
N VAL A 214 -1.77 2.73 9.22
CA VAL A 214 -2.07 4.14 8.96
C VAL A 214 -0.83 4.83 8.39
N THR A 215 -0.94 5.44 7.22
CA THR A 215 0.17 6.10 6.51
C THR A 215 0.07 7.63 6.54
N ALA A 216 -1.15 8.17 6.62
CA ALA A 216 -1.37 9.60 6.69
C ALA A 216 -2.65 9.93 7.48
N LEU A 217 -2.72 11.18 7.96
CA LEU A 217 -3.87 11.77 8.61
C LEU A 217 -4.24 13.06 7.89
N LEU A 218 -5.52 13.22 7.58
CA LEU A 218 -6.08 14.47 7.07
C LEU A 218 -7.12 14.98 8.06
N ARG A 219 -7.02 16.27 8.37
CA ARG A 219 -7.98 16.98 9.21
C ARG A 219 -8.44 18.24 8.49
N THR A 220 -9.74 18.39 8.38
CA THR A 220 -10.35 19.65 7.97
C THR A 220 -10.47 20.54 9.20
N ILE A 221 -9.94 21.76 9.12
CA ILE A 221 -10.12 22.79 10.13
C ILE A 221 -11.14 23.77 9.54
N SER A 222 -12.29 23.89 10.18
CA SER A 222 -13.37 24.82 9.82
C SER A 222 -13.63 25.77 10.97
#